data_AF-A0A1Q7YER7-F1
#
_entry.id   AF-A0A1Q7YER7-F1
#
_cell.length_a   1.000
_cell.length_b   1.000
_cell.length_c   1.000
_cell.angle_alpha   90.00
_cell.angle_beta   90.00
_cell.angle_gamma   90.00
#
_symmetry.space_group_name_H-M   'P 1'
#
loop_
_entity.id
_entity.type
_entity.pdbx_description
1 polymer ?
#
loop_
_entity_poly.entity_id
_entity_poly.type
_entity_poly.pdbx_seq_one_letter_code
_entity_poly.pdbx_strand_id
1 'polypeptide(L)'
;MKRKGRIFQINCSRGGVPKLAVREASLTTLGIEGDSCAHTDIHGGPNRAVCLYSLEEILKLQAEGHPVFPGSVGENLTVAGLDWGALQPGMRLALGNEAVVELTSYTSPCSTITASFTGGQFKRISQKVNPGSSRIYARVLHTGRLAVGQTVRILDGANGDGAQAIRGT
;
A
#
# COMPACT_ATOMS: atom_id res chain seq x y z
N MET A 1 -10.85 -16.72 1.22
CA MET A 1 -10.22 -15.39 1.04
C MET A 1 -10.36 -14.57 2.33
N LYS A 2 -9.26 -14.13 2.94
CA LYS A 2 -9.31 -13.20 4.09
C LYS A 2 -9.60 -11.78 3.59
N ARG A 3 -10.77 -11.24 3.95
CA ARG A 3 -11.27 -9.95 3.44
C ARG A 3 -11.14 -8.77 4.40
N LYS A 4 -10.69 -9.04 5.62
CA LYS A 4 -10.50 -8.06 6.69
C LYS A 4 -9.09 -8.17 7.22
N GLY A 5 -8.43 -7.02 7.34
CA GLY A 5 -7.08 -6.87 7.86
C GLY A 5 -6.98 -5.58 8.67
N ARG A 6 -5.76 -5.08 8.82
CA ARG A 6 -5.47 -3.82 9.52
C ARG A 6 -4.30 -3.08 8.87
N ILE A 7 -4.25 -1.77 9.10
CA ILE A 7 -3.06 -0.96 8.87
C ILE A 7 -2.03 -1.38 9.92
N PHE A 8 -0.95 -1.99 9.46
CA PHE A 8 0.17 -2.36 10.32
C PHE A 8 1.10 -1.18 10.55
N GLN A 9 1.44 -0.45 9.49
CA GLN A 9 2.30 0.73 9.55
C GLN A 9 1.89 1.75 8.48
N ILE A 10 1.97 3.02 8.81
CA ILE A 10 1.86 4.14 7.87
C ILE A 10 3.27 4.69 7.67
N ASN A 11 3.69 4.87 6.43
CA ASN A 11 5.05 5.25 6.07
C ASN A 11 5.04 6.53 5.24
N CYS A 12 5.81 7.52 5.67
CA CYS A 12 6.00 8.79 4.97
C CYS A 12 7.48 9.09 4.76
N SER A 13 7.82 9.76 3.67
CA SER A 13 9.13 10.34 3.45
C SER A 13 9.02 11.69 2.77
N ARG A 14 9.96 12.60 3.03
CA ARG A 14 10.13 13.83 2.23
C ARG A 14 10.83 13.57 0.88
N GLY A 15 11.10 12.31 0.56
CA GLY A 15 11.65 11.86 -0.72
C GLY A 15 12.43 10.56 -0.58
N GLY A 16 12.26 9.64 -1.54
CA GLY A 16 13.02 8.40 -1.60
C GLY A 16 12.55 7.32 -0.61
N VAL A 17 13.43 6.34 -0.39
CA VAL A 17 13.23 5.19 0.50
C VAL A 17 14.45 5.06 1.44
N PRO A 18 14.31 4.52 2.66
CA PRO A 18 13.07 4.02 3.26
C PRO A 18 12.09 5.14 3.65
N LYS A 19 10.80 4.84 3.62
CA LYS A 19 9.78 5.67 4.25
C LYS A 19 9.70 5.35 5.74
N LEU A 20 9.56 6.38 6.58
CA LEU A 20 9.59 6.27 8.04
C LEU A 20 8.19 6.12 8.62
N ALA A 21 8.08 5.38 9.71
CA ALA A 21 6.83 5.11 10.39
C ALA A 21 6.23 6.38 11.01
N VAL A 22 4.92 6.58 10.82
CA VAL A 22 4.11 7.58 11.51
C VAL A 22 2.91 6.91 12.17
N ARG A 23 2.42 7.48 13.28
CA ARG A 23 1.30 6.91 14.04
C ARG A 23 -0.04 7.13 13.36
N GLU A 24 -0.17 8.27 12.70
CA GLU A 24 -1.36 8.72 12.01
C GLU A 24 -0.97 9.61 10.84
N ALA A 25 -1.85 9.71 9.84
CA ALA A 25 -1.67 10.64 8.73
C ALA A 25 -3.01 10.96 8.05
N SER A 26 -3.10 12.14 7.43
CA SER A 26 -4.22 12.51 6.57
C SER A 26 -4.02 11.91 5.17
N LEU A 27 -5.01 11.17 4.67
CA LEU A 27 -5.06 10.72 3.29
C LEU A 27 -5.88 11.71 2.45
N THR A 28 -5.23 12.31 1.45
CA THR A 28 -5.83 13.26 0.49
C THR A 28 -6.00 12.60 -0.88
N THR A 29 -6.66 13.29 -1.81
CA THR A 29 -6.81 12.82 -3.20
C THR A 29 -5.48 12.65 -3.93
N LEU A 30 -4.41 13.31 -3.46
CA LEU A 30 -3.07 13.26 -4.05
C LEU A 30 -2.11 12.33 -3.30
N GLY A 31 -2.48 11.83 -2.13
CA GLY A 31 -1.67 10.92 -1.31
C GLY A 31 -1.67 11.28 0.16
N ILE A 32 -0.68 10.79 0.90
CA ILE A 32 -0.55 11.04 2.33
C ILE A 32 0.12 12.41 2.57
N GLU A 33 -0.47 13.25 3.41
CA GLU A 33 0.14 14.53 3.80
C GLU A 33 1.52 14.32 4.43
N GLY A 34 2.51 15.11 3.99
CA GLY A 34 3.89 15.00 4.46
C GLY A 34 4.72 13.93 3.73
N ASP A 35 4.12 13.13 2.85
CA ASP A 35 4.84 12.27 1.92
C ASP A 35 5.09 13.01 0.61
N SER A 36 6.35 13.33 0.34
CA SER A 36 6.76 14.02 -0.88
C SER A 36 7.33 13.01 -1.88
N CYS A 37 6.70 12.91 -3.05
CA CYS A 37 7.32 12.22 -4.18
C CYS A 37 8.45 13.09 -4.75
N ALA A 38 9.69 12.64 -4.62
CA ALA A 38 10.84 13.33 -5.20
C ALA A 38 10.79 13.47 -6.74
N HIS A 39 9.88 12.74 -7.41
CA HIS A 39 9.70 12.73 -8.87
C HIS A 39 8.21 12.65 -9.22
N THR A 40 7.45 13.74 -9.06
CA THR A 40 5.99 13.77 -9.30
C THR A 40 5.57 13.37 -10.72
N ASP A 41 6.46 13.55 -11.69
CA ASP A 41 6.17 13.34 -13.12
C ASP A 41 6.30 11.86 -13.53
N ILE A 42 7.03 11.06 -12.73
CA ILE A 42 7.29 9.64 -12.97
C ILE A 42 6.58 8.77 -11.90
N HIS A 43 6.55 9.27 -10.66
CA HIS A 43 6.01 8.62 -9.48
C HIS A 43 4.97 9.53 -8.80
N GLY A 44 3.70 9.18 -8.93
CA GLY A 44 2.59 9.90 -8.29
C GLY A 44 1.44 10.15 -9.25
N GLY A 45 0.57 11.09 -8.86
CA GLY A 45 -0.65 11.45 -9.56
C GLY A 45 -1.90 10.78 -8.97
N PRO A 46 -3.12 11.22 -9.33
CA PRO A 46 -4.36 10.76 -8.70
C PRO A 46 -4.56 9.25 -8.76
N ASN A 47 -4.06 8.59 -9.81
CA ASN A 47 -4.14 7.13 -9.97
C ASN A 47 -3.07 6.36 -9.18
N ARG A 48 -2.09 7.03 -8.58
CA ARG A 48 -0.99 6.42 -7.79
C ARG A 48 -0.78 7.18 -6.48
N ALA A 49 -1.88 7.68 -5.90
CA ALA A 49 -1.87 8.52 -4.72
C ALA A 49 -1.28 7.81 -3.50
N VAL A 50 -1.52 6.51 -3.36
CA VAL A 50 -0.99 5.72 -2.24
C VAL A 50 -0.50 4.36 -2.71
N CYS A 51 0.66 3.92 -2.20
CA CYS A 51 1.21 2.58 -2.44
C CYS A 51 1.00 1.68 -1.23
N LEU A 52 0.48 0.47 -1.44
CA LEU A 52 0.22 -0.52 -0.39
C LEU A 52 1.13 -1.73 -0.53
N TYR A 53 1.49 -2.35 0.60
CA TYR A 53 2.16 -3.64 0.63
C TYR A 53 1.73 -4.53 1.81
N SER A 54 1.85 -5.85 1.64
CA SER A 54 1.49 -6.83 2.67
C SER A 54 2.65 -7.10 3.61
N LEU A 55 2.35 -7.10 4.91
CA LEU A 55 3.28 -7.54 5.96
C LEU A 55 3.66 -9.01 5.77
N GLU A 56 2.72 -9.86 5.35
CA GLU A 56 2.97 -11.26 5.08
C GLU A 56 3.99 -11.45 3.94
N GLU A 57 3.92 -10.66 2.88
CA GLU A 57 4.94 -10.70 1.82
C GLU A 57 6.31 -10.19 2.32
N ILE A 58 6.34 -9.14 3.15
CA ILE A 58 7.58 -8.67 3.80
C ILE A 58 8.21 -9.79 4.64
N LEU A 59 7.42 -10.46 5.48
CA LEU A 59 7.89 -11.56 6.33
C LEU A 59 8.40 -12.75 5.51
N LYS A 60 7.75 -13.09 4.38
CA LYS A 60 8.25 -14.13 3.46
C LYS A 60 9.62 -13.75 2.89
N LEU A 61 9.77 -12.53 2.41
CA LEU A 61 11.04 -12.04 1.87
C LEU A 61 12.15 -12.00 2.95
N GLN A 62 11.81 -11.66 4.19
CA GLN A 62 12.74 -11.75 5.32
C GLN A 62 13.17 -13.19 5.58
N ALA A 63 12.25 -14.15 5.50
CA ALA A 63 12.57 -15.58 5.61
C ALA A 63 13.44 -16.09 4.44
N GLU A 64 13.34 -15.46 3.27
CA GLU A 64 14.25 -15.66 2.12
C GLU A 64 15.62 -14.99 2.31
N GLY A 65 15.83 -14.26 3.42
CA GLY A 65 17.10 -13.63 3.76
C GLY A 65 17.27 -12.22 3.21
N HIS A 66 16.21 -11.57 2.71
CA HIS A 66 16.26 -10.18 2.28
C HIS A 66 16.09 -9.21 3.47
N PRO A 67 16.88 -8.12 3.56
CA PRO A 67 16.80 -7.14 4.65
C PRO A 67 15.62 -6.17 4.48
N VAL A 68 14.52 -6.64 3.89
CA VAL A 68 13.31 -5.83 3.67
C VAL A 68 12.58 -5.60 5.00
N PHE A 69 12.01 -4.42 5.17
CA PHE A 69 11.18 -4.06 6.32
C PHE A 69 10.06 -3.09 5.90
N PRO A 70 9.02 -2.89 6.72
CA PRO A 70 7.95 -1.93 6.43
C PRO A 70 8.48 -0.53 6.11
N GLY A 71 8.13 -0.01 4.93
CA GLY A 71 8.57 1.28 4.39
C GLY A 71 9.85 1.23 3.54
N SER A 72 10.62 0.14 3.62
CA SER A 72 11.90 0.01 2.89
C SER A 72 11.73 -0.07 1.37
N VAL A 73 10.61 -0.63 0.92
CA VAL A 73 10.26 -0.72 -0.50
C VAL A 73 9.37 0.44 -0.95
N GLY A 74 9.25 1.51 -0.15
CA GLY A 74 8.58 2.75 -0.55
C GLY A 74 7.05 2.69 -0.58
N GLU A 75 6.45 1.66 0.01
CA GLU A 75 5.01 1.65 0.24
C GLU A 75 4.62 2.68 1.31
N ASN A 76 3.46 3.30 1.15
CA ASN A 76 2.88 4.21 2.12
C ASN A 76 2.11 3.49 3.23
N LEU A 77 1.46 2.37 2.90
CA LEU A 77 0.69 1.59 3.85
C LEU A 77 1.16 0.14 3.83
N THR A 78 1.70 -0.31 4.95
CA THR A 78 1.91 -1.73 5.20
C THR A 78 0.64 -2.27 5.87
N VAL A 79 0.00 -3.26 5.27
CA VAL A 79 -1.24 -3.88 5.75
C VAL A 79 -1.01 -5.33 6.14
N ALA A 80 -1.81 -5.85 7.07
CA ALA A 80 -1.75 -7.24 7.52
C ALA A 80 -3.15 -7.86 7.57
N GLY A 81 -3.23 -9.17 7.35
CA GLY A 81 -4.44 -9.99 7.47
C GLY A 81 -5.26 -10.12 6.19
N LEU A 82 -4.84 -9.49 5.09
CA LEU A 82 -5.52 -9.61 3.79
C LEU A 82 -4.97 -10.77 2.97
N ASP A 83 -5.83 -11.35 2.14
CA ASP A 83 -5.41 -12.28 1.08
C ASP A 83 -4.75 -11.49 -0.06
N TRP A 84 -3.47 -11.17 0.11
CA TRP A 84 -2.75 -10.23 -0.75
C TRP A 84 -2.69 -10.68 -2.21
N GLY A 85 -2.49 -11.98 -2.46
CA GLY A 85 -2.44 -12.55 -3.81
C GLY A 85 -3.77 -12.49 -4.57
N ALA A 86 -4.89 -12.32 -3.88
CA ALA A 86 -6.20 -12.13 -4.49
C ALA A 86 -6.53 -10.66 -4.81
N LEU A 87 -5.71 -9.70 -4.37
CA LEU A 87 -5.95 -8.28 -4.66
C LEU A 87 -5.55 -7.93 -6.10
N GLN A 88 -6.46 -7.27 -6.81
CA GLN A 88 -6.30 -6.90 -8.21
C GLN A 88 -6.74 -5.45 -8.46
N PRO A 89 -6.20 -4.78 -9.50
CA PRO A 89 -6.73 -3.51 -9.97
C PRO A 89 -8.24 -3.54 -10.20
N GLY A 90 -8.92 -2.44 -9.85
CA GLY A 90 -10.38 -2.30 -9.86
C GLY A 90 -11.05 -2.63 -8.52
N MET A 91 -10.38 -3.35 -7.62
CA MET A 91 -10.91 -3.62 -6.28
C MET A 91 -10.85 -2.38 -5.39
N ARG A 92 -11.80 -2.26 -4.46
CA ARG A 92 -11.85 -1.15 -3.50
C ARG A 92 -11.57 -1.63 -2.08
N LEU A 93 -10.83 -0.81 -1.34
CA LEU A 93 -10.52 -1.03 0.07
C LEU A 93 -11.04 0.13 0.90
N ALA A 94 -11.78 -0.17 1.98
CA ALA A 94 -11.99 0.79 3.06
C ALA A 94 -10.79 0.74 4.01
N LEU A 95 -10.27 1.92 4.34
CA LEU A 95 -9.16 2.15 5.26
C LEU A 95 -9.69 2.91 6.48
N GLY A 96 -9.84 2.20 7.59
CA GLY A 96 -10.49 2.75 8.78
C GLY A 96 -11.96 3.12 8.53
N ASN A 97 -12.36 4.25 9.11
CA ASN A 97 -13.75 4.71 9.16
C ASN A 97 -13.97 6.01 8.37
N GLU A 98 -13.07 6.38 7.46
CA GLU A 98 -13.23 7.61 6.66
C GLU A 98 -12.75 7.41 5.22
N ALA A 99 -11.63 6.70 5.04
CA ALA A 99 -10.99 6.60 3.75
C ALA A 99 -11.43 5.39 2.93
N VAL A 100 -11.55 5.59 1.62
CA VAL A 100 -11.77 4.53 0.63
C VAL A 100 -10.82 4.73 -0.54
N VAL A 101 -10.17 3.66 -0.96
CA VAL A 101 -9.25 3.65 -2.09
C VAL A 101 -9.66 2.60 -3.12
N GLU A 102 -9.32 2.83 -4.37
CA GLU A 102 -9.43 1.83 -5.44
C GLU A 102 -8.04 1.47 -5.94
N LEU A 103 -7.74 0.17 -5.99
CA LEU A 103 -6.50 -0.37 -6.51
C LEU A 103 -6.43 -0.09 -8.02
N THR A 104 -5.35 0.52 -8.49
CA THR A 104 -5.26 0.98 -9.89
C THR A 104 -4.27 0.19 -10.72
N SER A 105 -3.15 -0.21 -10.13
CA SER A 105 -2.08 -0.91 -10.86
C SER A 105 -1.09 -1.58 -9.90
N TYR A 106 -0.48 -2.67 -10.34
CA TYR A 106 0.68 -3.23 -9.66
C TYR A 106 1.90 -2.31 -9.84
N THR A 107 2.73 -2.21 -8.82
CA THR A 107 3.92 -1.36 -8.84
C THR A 107 5.14 -2.12 -9.37
N SER A 108 5.67 -1.70 -10.51
CA SER A 108 6.96 -2.19 -11.00
C SER A 108 8.08 -1.87 -9.99
N PRO A 109 8.92 -2.85 -9.61
CA PRO A 109 10.08 -2.57 -8.77
C PRO A 109 11.15 -1.83 -9.56
N CYS A 110 11.89 -0.94 -8.90
CA CYS A 110 12.94 -0.09 -9.49
C CYS A 110 14.25 -0.23 -8.70
N SER A 111 15.35 0.30 -9.24
CA SER A 111 16.66 0.24 -8.58
C SER A 111 16.70 0.96 -7.23
N THR A 112 15.78 1.89 -6.96
CA THR A 112 15.71 2.62 -5.68
C THR A 112 15.53 1.70 -4.47
N ILE A 113 14.91 0.52 -4.64
CA ILE A 113 14.69 -0.44 -3.55
C ILE A 113 15.76 -1.53 -3.45
N THR A 114 16.86 -1.43 -4.22
CA THR A 114 17.92 -2.47 -4.28
C THR A 114 18.46 -2.84 -2.91
N ALA A 115 18.64 -1.84 -2.02
CA ALA A 115 19.15 -2.07 -0.67
C ALA A 115 18.23 -2.95 0.22
N SER A 116 16.95 -3.10 -0.15
CA SER A 116 16.02 -3.99 0.55
C SER A 116 16.15 -5.47 0.14
N PHE A 117 17.01 -5.79 -0.84
CA PHE A 117 17.13 -7.13 -1.40
C PHE A 117 18.59 -7.59 -1.46
N THR A 118 18.89 -8.68 -0.75
CA THR A 118 20.16 -9.41 -0.84
C THR A 118 20.52 -9.72 -2.30
N GLY A 119 21.74 -9.35 -2.71
CA GLY A 119 22.22 -9.50 -4.08
C GLY A 119 21.52 -8.61 -5.11
N GLY A 120 20.80 -7.56 -4.67
CA GLY A 120 20.09 -6.65 -5.57
C GLY A 120 18.89 -7.27 -6.28
N GLN A 121 18.31 -8.33 -5.73
CA GLN A 121 17.23 -9.11 -6.34
C GLN A 121 15.84 -8.42 -6.24
N PHE A 122 15.76 -7.11 -6.42
CA PHE A 122 14.52 -6.33 -6.28
C PHE A 122 13.39 -6.74 -7.25
N LYS A 123 13.72 -7.45 -8.34
CA LYS A 123 12.72 -8.05 -9.25
C LYS A 123 11.93 -9.19 -8.60
N ARG A 124 12.34 -9.69 -7.43
CA ARG A 124 11.64 -10.72 -6.65
C ARG A 124 10.19 -10.34 -6.33
N ILE A 125 9.90 -9.04 -6.14
CA ILE A 125 8.54 -8.53 -5.91
C ILE A 125 7.84 -8.05 -7.18
N SER A 126 8.36 -8.37 -8.36
CA SER A 126 7.71 -8.00 -9.62
C SER A 126 6.48 -8.86 -9.86
N GLN A 127 5.32 -8.23 -10.11
CA GLN A 127 4.10 -8.95 -10.49
C GLN A 127 4.29 -9.83 -11.73
N LYS A 128 5.18 -9.44 -12.66
CA LYS A 128 5.46 -10.21 -13.88
C LYS A 128 6.29 -11.46 -13.64
N VAL A 129 7.09 -11.47 -12.57
CA VAL A 129 8.02 -12.57 -12.26
C VAL A 129 7.42 -13.48 -11.18
N ASN A 130 6.82 -12.87 -10.15
CA ASN A 130 6.19 -13.56 -9.03
C ASN A 130 4.80 -12.95 -8.79
N PRO A 131 3.76 -13.39 -9.52
CA PRO A 131 2.40 -12.90 -9.36
C PRO A 131 1.93 -13.02 -7.91
N GLY A 132 1.37 -11.94 -7.38
CA GLY A 132 0.87 -11.90 -6.00
C GLY A 132 1.90 -11.41 -4.97
N SER A 133 3.17 -11.19 -5.34
CA SER A 133 4.19 -10.64 -4.43
C SER A 133 4.42 -9.13 -4.60
N SER A 134 3.72 -8.48 -5.52
CA SER A 134 3.93 -7.06 -5.84
C SER A 134 3.27 -6.10 -4.85
N ARG A 135 3.84 -4.91 -4.74
CA ARG A 135 3.15 -3.72 -4.24
C ARG A 135 2.02 -3.31 -5.20
N ILE A 136 1.04 -2.58 -4.68
CA ILE A 136 -0.12 -2.12 -5.45
C ILE A 136 -0.34 -0.63 -5.21
N TYR A 137 -0.50 0.14 -6.28
CA TYR A 137 -0.96 1.53 -6.22
C TYR A 137 -2.46 1.62 -6.12
N ALA A 138 -2.94 2.67 -5.45
CA ALA A 138 -4.34 3.00 -5.38
C ALA A 138 -4.59 4.50 -5.58
N ARG A 139 -5.79 4.81 -6.07
CA ARG A 139 -6.37 6.15 -6.06
C ARG A 139 -7.29 6.31 -4.87
N VAL A 140 -7.40 7.53 -4.37
CA VAL A 140 -8.27 7.85 -3.24
C VAL A 140 -9.64 8.26 -3.75
N LEU A 141 -10.68 7.51 -3.35
CA LEU A 141 -12.08 7.81 -3.67
C LEU A 141 -12.71 8.67 -2.57
N HIS A 142 -12.37 8.38 -1.31
CA HIS A 142 -12.77 9.16 -0.15
C HIS A 142 -11.55 9.42 0.74
N THR A 143 -11.32 10.69 1.06
CA THR A 143 -10.25 11.14 1.94
C THR A 143 -10.59 10.86 3.40
N GLY A 144 -9.59 10.89 4.28
CA GLY A 144 -9.82 10.67 5.70
C GLY A 144 -8.55 10.52 6.51
N ARG A 145 -8.69 10.50 7.83
CA ARG A 145 -7.58 10.22 8.74
C ARG A 145 -7.32 8.72 8.86
N LEU A 146 -6.06 8.36 8.67
CA LEU A 146 -5.55 7.02 8.89
C LEU A 146 -4.79 6.96 10.20
N ALA A 147 -4.96 5.88 10.94
CA ALA A 147 -4.19 5.56 12.13
C ALA A 147 -3.74 4.10 12.12
N VAL A 148 -2.55 3.85 12.65
CA VAL A 148 -2.04 2.48 12.83
C VAL A 148 -3.03 1.64 13.65
N GLY A 149 -3.27 0.41 13.22
CA GLY A 149 -4.22 -0.51 13.85
C GLY A 149 -5.65 -0.43 13.31
N GLN A 150 -6.00 0.61 12.54
CA GLN A 150 -7.32 0.69 11.91
C GLN A 150 -7.58 -0.48 10.96
N THR A 151 -8.85 -0.88 10.86
CA THR A 151 -9.29 -1.98 10.01
C THR A 151 -9.09 -1.65 8.53
N VAL A 152 -8.67 -2.63 7.74
CA VAL A 152 -8.73 -2.60 6.27
C VAL A 152 -9.74 -3.64 5.80
N ARG A 153 -10.68 -3.26 4.92
CA ARG A 153 -11.70 -4.17 4.38
C ARG A 153 -11.76 -4.11 2.87
N ILE A 154 -11.85 -5.27 2.24
CA ILE A 154 -12.16 -5.38 0.81
C ILE A 154 -13.66 -5.14 0.62
N LEU A 155 -14.03 -4.16 -0.20
CA LEU A 155 -15.43 -3.84 -0.50
C LEU A 155 -15.95 -4.67 -1.67
N ASP A 156 -17.25 -5.01 -1.64
CA ASP A 156 -17.93 -5.73 -2.72
C ASP A 156 -18.45 -4.77 -3.79
N GLY A 157 -18.04 -4.98 -5.05
CA GLY A 157 -18.65 -4.39 -6.25
C GLY A 157 -18.48 -2.87 -6.45
N ALA A 158 -18.54 -2.42 -7.72
CA ALA A 158 -18.39 -1.02 -8.13
C ALA A 158 -19.53 -0.08 -7.67
N ASN A 159 -20.60 -0.62 -7.08
CA ASN A 159 -21.87 0.09 -6.78
C ASN A 159 -22.12 0.35 -5.28
N GLY A 160 -21.18 0.01 -4.39
CA GLY A 160 -21.25 0.51 -3.03
C GLY A 160 -20.76 1.96 -3.00
N ASP A 161 -21.68 2.92 -2.85
CA ASP A 161 -21.33 4.28 -2.46
C ASP A 161 -20.33 4.19 -1.31
N GLY A 162 -19.12 4.74 -1.53
CA GLY A 162 -18.03 4.60 -0.58
C GLY A 162 -18.42 5.07 0.83
N ALA A 163 -19.42 5.95 0.94
CA ALA A 163 -20.05 6.42 2.18
C ALA A 163 -20.82 5.36 2.99
N GLN A 164 -21.43 4.34 2.36
CA GLN A 164 -22.15 3.29 3.09
C GLN A 164 -21.21 2.21 3.63
N ALA A 165 -20.10 1.95 2.93
CA ALA A 165 -19.10 0.97 3.35
C ALA A 165 -18.43 1.31 4.70
N ILE A 166 -18.40 2.60 5.04
CA ILE A 166 -17.70 3.15 6.21
C ILE A 166 -18.46 2.93 7.53
N ARG A 167 -19.77 2.65 7.48
CA ARG A 167 -20.67 2.64 8.64
C ARG A 167 -20.92 1.26 9.28
N GLY A 168 -20.34 0.18 8.75
CA GLY A 168 -20.48 -1.16 9.33
C GLY A 168 -19.56 -1.34 10.54
N THR A 169 -20.11 -1.05 11.73
CA THR A 169 -19.50 -1.26 13.06
C THR A 169 -19.50 -2.72 13.45
#